data_AF-J1I406-F1
#
_entry.id   AF-J1I406-F1
#
_cell.length_a   1.000
_cell.length_b   1.000
_cell.length_c   1.000
_cell.angle_alpha   90.00
_cell.angle_beta   90.00
_cell.angle_gamma   90.00
#
_symmetry.space_group_name_H-M   'P 1'
#
loop_
_entity.id
_entity.type
_entity.pdbx_description
1 polymer ?
#
loop_
_entity_poly.entity_id
_entity_poly.type
_entity_poly.pdbx_seq_one_letter_code
_entity_poly.pdbx_strand_id
1 'polypeptide(L)'
;MNNTHKAYLLKIIRFDGNLTPLIDLGYDYIELIAEIESFLEKKYVAENEGLLSVTQKGEEFITSSNKDSGKSNLTKLIEPEHQSKIRKLDKNDIFLPETNVIDFL
;
A
#
# COMPACT_ATOMS: atom_id res chain seq x y z
N MET A 1 -8.91 -0.91 13.52
CA MET A 1 -9.05 -0.66 12.06
C MET A 1 -10.27 -1.40 11.46
N ASN A 2 -10.96 -0.86 10.45
CA ASN A 2 -12.09 -1.50 9.77
C ASN A 2 -11.63 -2.57 8.73
N ASN A 3 -12.54 -3.41 8.21
CA ASN A 3 -12.17 -4.49 7.27
C ASN A 3 -11.61 -3.97 5.93
N THR A 4 -12.14 -2.86 5.42
CA THR A 4 -11.67 -2.25 4.17
C THR A 4 -10.23 -1.76 4.27
N HIS A 5 -9.90 -1.07 5.37
CA HIS A 5 -8.57 -0.55 5.64
C HIS A 5 -7.60 -1.68 6.02
N LYS A 6 -8.07 -2.76 6.66
CA LYS A 6 -7.30 -4.01 6.82
C LYS A 6 -6.91 -4.63 5.47
N ALA A 7 -7.87 -4.74 4.56
CA ALA A 7 -7.60 -5.23 3.21
C ALA A 7 -6.64 -4.30 2.46
N TYR A 8 -6.74 -2.98 2.66
CA TYR A 8 -5.81 -2.02 2.08
C TYR A 8 -4.39 -2.13 2.65
N LEU A 9 -4.23 -2.30 3.96
CA LEU A 9 -2.94 -2.55 4.59
C LEU A 9 -2.29 -3.84 4.05
N LEU A 10 -3.07 -4.91 3.87
CA LEU A 10 -2.57 -6.13 3.21
C LEU A 10 -2.12 -5.88 1.76
N LYS A 11 -2.84 -5.04 1.00
CA LYS A 11 -2.39 -4.64 -0.35
C LYS A 11 -1.10 -3.82 -0.30
N ILE A 12 -0.93 -2.95 0.70
CA ILE A 12 0.31 -2.21 0.91
C ILE A 12 1.47 -3.18 1.16
N ILE A 13 1.30 -4.16 2.05
CA ILE A 13 2.31 -5.21 2.32
C ILE A 13 2.61 -6.02 1.06
N ARG A 14 1.59 -6.38 0.27
CA ARG A 14 1.76 -7.15 -0.98
C ARG A 14 2.63 -6.44 -2.01
N PHE A 15 2.52 -5.11 -2.10
CA PHE A 15 3.15 -4.32 -3.16
C PHE A 15 4.29 -3.43 -2.67
N ASP A 16 4.74 -3.60 -1.43
CA ASP A 16 5.70 -2.71 -0.74
C ASP A 16 5.29 -1.24 -0.88
N GLY A 17 4.00 -0.97 -0.65
CA GLY A 17 3.38 0.34 -0.84
C GLY A 17 3.64 1.33 0.30
N ASN A 18 3.23 2.58 0.09
CA ASN A 18 3.33 3.62 1.11
C ASN A 18 2.19 3.53 2.14
N LEU A 19 2.51 3.67 3.43
CA LEU A 19 1.55 3.74 4.54
C LEU A 19 0.88 5.12 4.70
N THR A 20 1.39 6.19 4.05
CA THR A 20 0.85 7.56 4.11
C THR A 20 -0.68 7.61 3.99
N PRO A 21 -1.35 6.89 3.06
CA PRO A 21 -2.80 7.01 2.94
C PRO A 21 -3.56 6.45 4.16
N LEU A 22 -2.99 5.50 4.92
CA LEU A 22 -3.58 5.06 6.20
C LEU A 22 -3.33 6.06 7.32
N ILE A 23 -2.17 6.72 7.29
CA ILE A 23 -1.84 7.79 8.26
C ILE A 23 -2.75 9.00 8.06
N ASP A 24 -3.01 9.38 6.81
CA ASP A 24 -3.94 10.46 6.45
C ASP A 24 -5.39 10.13 6.86
N LEU A 25 -5.73 8.85 6.94
CA LEU A 25 -7.01 8.37 7.47
C LEU A 25 -7.07 8.37 9.02
N GLY A 26 -5.98 8.78 9.68
CA GLY A 26 -5.90 8.94 11.13
C GLY A 26 -5.36 7.72 11.89
N TYR A 27 -4.83 6.70 11.20
CA TYR A 27 -4.17 5.58 11.86
C TYR A 27 -2.74 5.95 12.25
N ASP A 28 -2.37 5.69 13.49
CA ASP A 28 -1.00 5.87 13.92
C ASP A 28 -0.13 4.63 13.59
N TYR A 29 1.19 4.80 13.65
CA TYR A 29 2.13 3.72 13.37
C TYR A 29 2.01 2.55 14.37
N ILE A 30 1.63 2.81 15.62
CA ILE A 30 1.51 1.77 16.65
C ILE A 30 0.31 0.87 16.33
N GLU A 31 -0.83 1.46 15.94
CA GLU A 31 -2.02 0.75 15.49
C GLU A 31 -1.75 -0.07 14.24
N LEU A 32 -0.98 0.46 13.28
CA LEU A 32 -0.62 -0.26 12.07
C LEU A 32 0.28 -1.46 12.36
N ILE A 33 1.29 -1.29 13.23
CA ILE A 33 2.16 -2.39 13.66
C ILE A 33 1.35 -3.47 14.38
N ALA A 34 0.49 -3.08 15.33
CA ALA A 34 -0.37 -4.03 16.05
C ALA A 34 -1.28 -4.82 15.10
N GLU A 35 -1.77 -4.18 14.02
CA GLU A 35 -2.57 -4.91 13.03
C GLU A 35 -1.71 -5.85 12.17
N ILE A 36 -0.47 -5.46 11.80
CA ILE A 36 0.48 -6.34 11.09
C ILE A 36 0.81 -7.58 11.93
N GLU A 37 1.05 -7.41 13.23
CA GLU A 37 1.25 -8.54 14.15
C GLU A 37 0.02 -9.46 14.19
N SER A 38 -1.18 -8.88 14.27
CA SER A 38 -2.44 -9.63 14.16
C SER A 38 -2.57 -10.38 12.82
N PHE A 39 -2.02 -9.86 11.72
CA PHE A 39 -2.00 -10.56 10.43
C PHE A 39 -1.03 -11.74 10.42
N LEU A 40 0.11 -11.64 11.09
CA LEU A 40 1.05 -12.75 11.28
C LEU A 40 0.40 -13.86 12.11
N GLU A 41 -0.23 -13.53 13.23
CA GLU A 41 -0.96 -14.50 14.07
C GLU A 41 -2.07 -15.21 13.30
N LYS A 42 -2.82 -14.47 12.48
CA LYS A 42 -3.93 -14.99 11.66
C LYS A 42 -3.45 -15.69 10.39
N LYS A 43 -2.15 -15.71 10.11
CA LYS A 43 -1.53 -16.26 8.90
C LYS A 43 -2.02 -15.61 7.61
N TYR A 44 -2.39 -14.33 7.65
CA TYR A 44 -2.67 -13.54 6.45
C TYR A 44 -1.38 -13.04 5.79
N VAL A 45 -0.33 -12.87 6.61
CA VAL A 45 1.02 -12.51 6.19
C VAL A 45 1.98 -13.58 6.74
N ALA A 46 3.04 -13.85 6.00
CA ALA A 46 4.16 -14.69 6.42
C ALA A 46 5.45 -13.87 6.32
N GLU A 47 6.28 -13.99 7.34
CA GLU A 47 7.64 -13.45 7.34
C GLU A 47 8.58 -14.49 6.75
N ASN A 48 9.24 -14.14 5.65
CA ASN A 48 10.29 -14.95 5.04
C ASN A 48 11.54 -14.09 4.93
N GLU A 49 12.63 -14.50 5.59
CA GLU A 49 13.93 -13.81 5.53
C GLU A 49 13.87 -12.32 5.91
N GLY A 50 12.99 -11.96 6.85
CA GLY A 50 12.78 -10.57 7.30
C GLY A 50 11.90 -9.73 6.37
N LEU A 51 11.31 -10.34 5.33
CA LEU A 51 10.34 -9.71 4.44
C LEU A 51 8.94 -10.24 4.72
N LEU A 52 7.97 -9.32 4.81
CA LEU A 52 6.56 -9.66 4.95
C LEU A 52 5.96 -9.95 3.57
N SER A 53 5.32 -11.10 3.44
CA SER A 53 4.68 -11.56 2.21
C SER A 53 3.24 -11.99 2.49
N VAL A 54 2.30 -11.57 1.65
CA VAL A 54 0.88 -11.94 1.84
C VAL A 54 0.69 -13.41 1.46
N THR A 55 0.04 -14.18 2.33
CA THR A 55 -0.26 -15.59 2.10
C THR A 55 -1.49 -15.75 1.21
N GLN A 56 -1.73 -16.97 0.69
CA GLN A 56 -2.97 -17.28 -0.02
C GLN A 56 -4.23 -16.91 0.80
N LYS A 57 -4.20 -17.15 2.11
CA LYS A 57 -5.31 -16.80 3.01
C LYS A 57 -5.52 -15.28 3.09
N GLY A 58 -4.43 -14.51 3.07
CA GLY A 58 -4.49 -13.05 3.01
C GLY A 58 -5.06 -12.56 1.67
N GLU A 59 -4.69 -13.19 0.56
CA GLU A 59 -5.23 -12.88 -0.78
C GLU A 59 -6.74 -13.16 -0.88
N GLU A 60 -7.20 -14.27 -0.28
CA GLU A 60 -8.61 -14.59 -0.16
C GLU A 60 -9.36 -13.52 0.65
N PHE A 61 -8.77 -13.04 1.74
CA PHE A 61 -9.33 -11.96 2.56
C PHE A 61 -9.42 -10.62 1.82
N ILE A 62 -8.40 -10.26 1.03
CA ILE A 62 -8.43 -9.07 0.17
C ILE A 62 -9.57 -9.20 -0.85
N THR A 63 -9.71 -10.38 -1.45
CA THR A 63 -10.69 -10.64 -2.50
C THR A 63 -12.12 -10.65 -1.97
N SER A 64 -12.37 -11.25 -0.81
CA SER A 64 -13.71 -11.25 -0.18
C SER A 64 -14.12 -9.86 0.27
N SER A 65 -13.19 -9.09 0.84
CA SER A 65 -13.46 -7.71 1.27
C SER A 65 -13.85 -6.78 0.12
N ASN A 66 -13.39 -7.05 -1.11
CA ASN A 66 -13.82 -6.31 -2.31
C ASN A 66 -15.20 -6.74 -2.83
N LYS A 67 -15.61 -7.99 -2.63
CA LYS A 67 -16.90 -8.53 -3.09
C LYS A 67 -18.08 -8.03 -2.25
N ASP A 68 -17.87 -7.89 -0.94
CA ASP A 68 -18.90 -7.35 -0.03
C ASP A 68 -19.15 -5.85 -0.25
N SER A 69 -18.18 -5.14 -0.83
CA SER A 69 -18.37 -3.78 -1.33
C SER A 69 -18.91 -3.79 -2.76
N GLY A 70 -20.21 -3.98 -2.95
CA GLY A 70 -20.92 -3.87 -4.24
C GLY A 70 -20.88 -2.48 -4.91
N LYS A 71 -19.79 -1.72 -4.76
CA LYS A 71 -19.56 -0.40 -5.35
C LYS A 71 -18.45 -0.50 -6.38
N SER A 72 -18.88 -0.59 -7.63
CA SER A 72 -18.11 -0.48 -8.89
C SER A 72 -17.30 0.82 -9.06
N ASN A 73 -17.10 1.63 -8.00
CA ASN A 73 -16.38 2.90 -8.01
C ASN A 73 -15.23 3.00 -6.98
N LEU A 74 -15.01 2.00 -6.12
CA LEU A 74 -13.91 2.01 -5.13
C LEU A 74 -12.55 1.58 -5.69
N THR A 75 -12.52 1.00 -6.89
CA THR A 75 -11.27 0.69 -7.61
C THR A 75 -10.41 1.93 -7.87
N LYS A 76 -10.99 3.14 -7.87
CA LYS A 76 -10.21 4.40 -7.95
C LYS A 76 -9.54 4.83 -6.65
N LEU A 77 -9.94 4.31 -5.48
CA LEU A 77 -9.43 4.77 -4.19
C LEU A 77 -8.37 3.82 -3.57
N ILE A 78 -8.29 2.57 -4.04
CA ILE A 78 -7.64 1.46 -3.31
C ILE A 78 -6.77 0.59 -4.24
N GLU A 79 -6.22 1.17 -5.30
CA GLU A 79 -5.05 0.62 -5.97
C GLU A 79 -3.86 1.47 -5.56
N PRO A 80 -2.87 0.92 -4.83
CA PRO A 80 -1.61 1.63 -4.65
C PRO A 80 -1.07 1.94 -6.05
N GLU A 81 -0.90 3.22 -6.35
CA GLU A 81 -0.47 3.70 -7.65
C GLU A 81 0.82 2.99 -8.07
N HIS A 82 0.73 2.04 -9.01
CA HIS A 82 1.88 1.29 -9.49
C HIS A 82 2.87 2.14 -10.31
N GLN A 83 2.52 3.40 -10.61
CA GLN A 83 3.28 4.29 -11.49
C GLN A 83 4.36 5.08 -10.74
N SER A 84 4.21 5.29 -9.43
CA SER A 84 5.18 6.03 -8.61
C SER A 84 6.27 5.13 -8.01
N LYS A 85 6.84 4.22 -8.81
CA LYS A 85 8.15 3.64 -8.45
C LYS A 85 9.20 4.68 -8.80
N ILE A 86 9.73 5.40 -7.80
CA ILE A 86 10.95 6.19 -7.97
C ILE A 86 12.01 5.22 -8.49
N ARG A 87 12.41 5.37 -9.76
CA ARG A 87 13.54 4.59 -10.30
C ARG A 87 14.73 4.90 -9.39
N LYS A 88 15.43 3.86 -8.91
CA LYS A 88 16.70 4.06 -8.20
C LYS A 88 17.60 4.90 -9.10
N LEU A 89 17.87 6.15 -8.68
CA LEU A 89 18.85 7.00 -9.33
C LEU A 89 20.22 6.47 -8.93
N ASP A 90 21.06 6.15 -9.92
CA ASP A 90 22.44 5.78 -9.69
C ASP A 90 23.24 7.03 -9.25
N LYS A 91 24.40 6.86 -8.62
CA LYS A 91 25.20 7.99 -8.09
C LYS A 91 25.63 9.01 -9.17
N ASN A 92 25.50 8.62 -10.44
CA ASN A 92 25.84 9.42 -11.62
C ASN A 92 24.61 9.88 -12.41
N ASP A 93 23.39 9.65 -11.94
CA ASP A 93 22.20 10.15 -12.61
C ASP A 93 22.05 11.66 -12.37
N ILE A 94 22.42 12.44 -13.38
CA ILE A 94 22.19 13.89 -13.41
C ILE A 94 20.77 14.12 -13.91
N PHE A 95 19.89 14.58 -13.02
CA PHE A 95 18.56 15.03 -13.37
C PHE A 95 18.63 16.41 -14.03
N LEU A 96 18.44 16.50 -15.36
CA LEU A 96 18.16 17.75 -16.02
C LEU A 96 16.63 17.98 -16.03
N PRO A 97 16.12 19.06 -15.41
CA PRO A 97 14.74 19.45 -15.65
C PRO A 97 14.61 19.87 -17.11
N GLU A 98 13.68 19.26 -17.84
CA GLU A 98 13.31 19.77 -19.17
C GLU A 98 12.78 21.18 -18.98
N THR A 99 13.56 22.17 -19.41
CA THR A 99 13.15 23.56 -19.52
C THR A 99 11.93 23.61 -20.44
N ASN A 100 10.75 23.72 -19.85
CA ASN A 100 9.60 24.31 -20.51
C ASN A 100 8.71 25.03 -19.50
N VAL A 101 8.83 26.35 -19.56
CA VAL A 101 7.88 27.39 -19.17
C VAL A 101 7.77 27.70 -17.67
N ILE A 102 8.53 28.71 -17.27
CA ILE A 102 8.15 29.62 -16.18
C ILE A 102 7.50 30.83 -16.88
N ASP A 103 6.18 30.94 -16.85
CA ASP A 103 5.49 32.19 -17.18
C ASP A 103 5.16 32.91 -15.87
N PHE A 104 5.84 34.04 -15.64
CA PHE A 104 5.36 35.08 -14.73
C PHE A 104 4.66 36.15 -15.57
N LEU A 105 3.35 36.25 -15.43
CA LEU A 105 2.56 37.45 -15.72
C LEU A 105 1.63 37.73 -14.55
#